data_AF-A0A417D3I6-F1
#
_entry.id   AF-A0A417D3I6-F1
#
_cell.length_a   1.000
_cell.length_b   1.000
_cell.length_c   1.000
_cell.angle_alpha   90.00
_cell.angle_beta   90.00
_cell.angle_gamma   90.00
#
_symmetry.space_group_name_H-M   'P 1'
#
loop_
_entity.id
_entity.type
_entity.pdbx_description
1 polymer ?
#
loop_
_entity_poly.entity_id
_entity_poly.type
_entity_poly.pdbx_seq_one_letter_code
_entity_poly.pdbx_strand_id
1 'polypeptide(L)'
;MLEFIKDNWANILLIIVGSFALATYILQERKKKIDAASLIVLQIDEFQERLREISTFIVDGQLNETAFYESLPLMDTDYWNKYKHYFVRKMDATSYTALNQLYEYVSEIQEQQMLMKAFQKNSFQITQNVLANIESQFIVADLNNACTGVTAQNITSAMGNMIPQGVSEADRNTLNAMVQQIAAQNPNFDMNRFWSLYNQQRIWTKSIINQGALTSYTPVQIRISLEKMLKKYSMLEISGTEGYQMLKKTSKQKF
;
A
#
# COMPACT_ATOMS: atom_id res chain seq x y z
N MET A 1 55.47 -43.69 15.48
CA MET A 1 54.51 -42.74 14.89
C MET A 1 53.32 -43.46 14.25
N LEU A 2 53.54 -44.36 13.28
CA LEU A 2 52.47 -45.14 12.64
C LEU A 2 51.60 -45.96 13.62
N GLU A 3 52.21 -46.64 14.59
CA GLU A 3 51.47 -47.42 15.61
C GLU A 3 50.56 -46.52 16.48
N PHE A 4 51.08 -45.39 16.97
CA PHE A 4 50.29 -44.42 17.75
C PHE A 4 49.04 -43.93 17.00
N ILE A 5 49.16 -43.67 15.69
CA ILE A 5 48.04 -43.29 14.82
C ILE A 5 47.06 -44.46 14.65
N LYS A 6 47.57 -45.70 14.52
CA LYS A 6 46.76 -46.91 14.35
C LYS A 6 45.97 -47.28 15.62
N ASP A 7 46.52 -47.04 16.80
CA ASP A 7 45.84 -47.34 18.07
C ASP A 7 44.85 -46.23 18.48
N ASN A 8 45.13 -44.98 18.12
CA ASN A 8 44.29 -43.82 18.48
C ASN A 8 43.40 -43.30 17.34
N TRP A 9 43.30 -44.05 16.22
CA TRP A 9 42.63 -43.61 14.99
C TRP A 9 41.20 -43.09 15.21
N ALA A 10 40.42 -43.76 16.05
CA ALA A 10 39.04 -43.37 16.37
C ALA A 10 38.98 -42.04 17.14
N ASN A 11 39.88 -41.82 18.10
CA ASN A 11 39.98 -40.57 18.85
C ASN A 11 40.43 -39.41 17.94
N ILE A 12 41.38 -39.67 17.03
CA ILE A 12 41.85 -38.70 16.03
C ILE A 12 40.69 -38.31 15.09
N LEU A 13 39.91 -39.28 14.59
CA LEU A 13 38.73 -39.01 13.77
C LEU A 13 37.66 -38.19 14.52
N LEU A 14 37.38 -38.51 15.78
CA LEU A 14 36.45 -37.73 16.61
C LEU A 14 36.91 -36.28 16.79
N ILE A 15 38.21 -36.04 17.02
CA ILE A 15 38.78 -34.69 17.10
C ILE A 15 38.66 -33.95 15.76
N ILE A 16 38.89 -34.63 14.63
CA ILE A 16 38.74 -34.04 13.28
C ILE A 16 37.28 -33.67 13.01
N VAL A 17 36.33 -34.56 13.28
CA VAL A 17 34.89 -34.31 13.09
C VAL A 17 34.41 -33.18 14.00
N GLY A 18 34.82 -33.16 15.27
CA GLY A 18 34.51 -32.07 16.20
C GLY A 18 35.10 -30.72 15.75
N SER A 19 36.34 -30.72 15.25
CA SER A 19 37.00 -29.52 14.70
C SER A 19 36.29 -29.02 13.44
N PHE A 20 35.83 -29.91 12.57
CA PHE A 20 35.08 -29.58 11.37
C PHE A 20 33.67 -29.04 11.69
N ALA A 21 33.00 -29.60 12.71
CA ALA A 21 31.74 -29.08 13.23
C ALA A 21 31.89 -27.66 13.79
N LEU A 22 32.96 -27.38 14.55
CA LEU A 22 33.27 -26.04 15.04
C LEU A 22 33.60 -25.07 13.89
N ALA A 23 34.41 -25.49 12.91
CA ALA A 23 34.76 -24.68 11.75
C ALA A 23 33.53 -24.32 10.90
N THR A 24 32.67 -25.30 10.61
CA THR A 24 31.42 -25.08 9.86
C THR A 24 30.44 -24.19 10.61
N TYR A 25 30.31 -24.34 11.94
CA TYR A 25 29.52 -23.43 12.78
C TYR A 25 30.02 -21.97 12.68
N ILE A 26 31.33 -21.74 12.83
CA ILE A 26 31.95 -20.41 12.73
C ILE A 26 31.73 -19.79 11.34
N LEU A 27 31.83 -20.59 10.28
CA LEU A 27 31.55 -20.15 8.90
C LEU A 27 30.07 -19.79 8.70
N GLN A 28 29.14 -20.59 9.22
CA GLN A 28 27.70 -20.29 9.17
C GLN A 28 27.36 -19.01 9.94
N GLU A 29 27.97 -18.76 11.11
CA GLU A 29 27.70 -17.55 11.89
C GLU A 29 28.27 -16.29 11.21
N ARG A 30 29.43 -16.40 10.55
CA ARG A 30 29.94 -15.35 9.66
C ARG A 30 28.97 -15.11 8.49
N LYS A 31 28.39 -16.16 7.91
CA LYS A 31 27.44 -16.05 6.79
C LYS A 31 26.19 -15.27 7.18
N LYS A 32 25.56 -15.63 8.30
CA LYS A 32 24.41 -14.89 8.85
C LYS A 32 24.69 -13.39 9.03
N LYS A 33 25.91 -13.02 9.45
CA LYS A 33 26.33 -11.62 9.63
C LYS A 33 26.57 -10.90 8.30
N ILE A 34 27.13 -11.56 7.30
CA ILE A 34 27.35 -10.98 5.96
C ILE A 34 26.01 -10.81 5.23
N ASP A 35 25.16 -11.85 5.24
CA ASP A 35 23.80 -11.82 4.67
C ASP A 35 22.95 -10.70 5.31
N ALA A 36 22.98 -10.58 6.64
CA ALA A 36 22.27 -9.52 7.38
C ALA A 36 22.80 -8.11 7.05
N ALA A 37 24.12 -7.93 6.94
CA ALA A 37 24.71 -6.66 6.53
C ALA A 37 24.32 -6.30 5.09
N SER A 38 24.25 -7.29 4.20
CA SER A 38 23.81 -7.10 2.82
C SER A 38 22.36 -6.66 2.73
N LEU A 39 21.44 -7.27 3.49
CA LEU A 39 20.04 -6.88 3.54
C LEU A 39 19.85 -5.46 4.07
N ILE A 40 20.56 -5.08 5.14
CA ILE A 40 20.50 -3.71 5.67
C ILE A 40 21.05 -2.70 4.65
N VAL A 41 22.22 -2.96 4.05
CA VAL A 41 22.83 -2.02 3.09
C VAL A 41 21.97 -1.85 1.84
N LEU A 42 21.44 -2.94 1.28
CA LEU A 42 20.52 -2.88 0.14
C LEU A 42 19.27 -2.06 0.47
N GLN A 43 18.67 -2.30 1.64
CA GLN A 43 17.48 -1.57 2.09
C GLN A 43 17.77 -0.08 2.32
N ILE A 44 18.91 0.28 2.89
CA ILE A 44 19.32 1.69 3.05
C ILE A 44 19.51 2.33 1.67
N ASP A 45 20.17 1.65 0.73
CA ASP A 45 20.40 2.17 -0.62
C ASP A 45 19.06 2.35 -1.37
N GLU A 46 18.10 1.42 -1.21
CA GLU A 46 16.72 1.57 -1.71
C GLU A 46 15.96 2.73 -1.04
N PHE A 47 16.12 2.95 0.27
CA PHE A 47 15.52 4.10 0.95
C PHE A 47 16.07 5.43 0.40
N GLN A 48 17.38 5.51 0.12
CA GLN A 48 17.98 6.73 -0.45
C GLN A 48 17.38 7.08 -1.82
N GLU A 49 17.12 6.08 -2.65
CA GLU A 49 16.47 6.26 -3.95
C GLU A 49 14.98 6.65 -3.81
N ARG A 50 14.20 5.87 -3.05
CA ARG A 50 12.75 6.10 -2.93
C ARG A 50 12.39 7.38 -2.14
N LEU A 51 13.19 7.78 -1.15
CA LEU A 51 12.99 9.05 -0.45
C LEU A 51 13.27 10.25 -1.37
N ARG A 52 14.25 10.13 -2.27
CA ARG A 52 14.49 11.12 -3.32
C ARG A 52 13.30 11.19 -4.27
N GLU A 53 12.74 10.06 -4.71
CA GLU A 53 11.51 10.03 -5.51
C GLU A 53 10.32 10.71 -4.78
N ILE A 54 10.05 10.34 -3.53
CA ILE A 54 8.97 10.95 -2.73
C ILE A 54 9.15 12.46 -2.58
N SER A 55 10.39 12.96 -2.50
CA SER A 55 10.64 14.40 -2.48
C SER A 55 10.19 15.12 -3.76
N THR A 56 10.21 14.44 -4.91
CA THR A 56 9.70 14.98 -6.19
C THR A 56 8.17 14.98 -6.27
N PHE A 57 7.48 14.25 -5.40
CA PHE A 57 6.01 14.25 -5.35
C PHE A 57 5.45 15.51 -4.67
N ILE A 58 6.31 16.36 -4.11
CA ILE A 58 5.94 17.66 -3.53
C ILE A 58 6.33 18.75 -4.53
N VAL A 59 5.35 19.19 -5.34
CA VAL A 59 5.54 20.20 -6.40
C VAL A 59 4.79 21.46 -6.01
N ASP A 60 5.48 22.61 -6.00
CA ASP A 60 4.92 23.94 -5.65
C ASP A 60 4.12 23.98 -4.33
N GLY A 61 4.50 23.15 -3.36
CA GLY A 61 3.81 23.04 -2.07
C GLY A 61 2.48 22.29 -2.13
N GLN A 62 2.24 21.50 -3.18
CA GLN A 62 1.13 20.55 -3.30
C GLN A 62 1.65 19.12 -3.42
N LEU A 63 0.82 18.14 -3.06
CA LEU A 63 1.13 16.72 -3.20
C LEU A 63 0.63 16.22 -4.56
N ASN A 64 1.50 15.58 -5.35
CA ASN A 64 1.13 14.90 -6.57
C ASN A 64 0.33 13.62 -6.22
N GLU A 65 -0.99 13.73 -6.22
CA GLU A 65 -1.90 12.66 -5.83
C GLU A 65 -1.65 11.37 -6.63
N THR A 66 -1.47 11.46 -7.95
CA THR A 66 -1.21 10.28 -8.81
C THR A 66 0.10 9.58 -8.43
N ALA A 67 1.19 10.32 -8.28
CA ALA A 67 2.49 9.73 -7.93
C ALA A 67 2.46 9.08 -6.52
N PHE A 68 1.77 9.69 -5.56
CA PHE A 68 1.54 9.07 -4.26
C PHE A 68 0.71 7.79 -4.36
N TYR A 69 -0.32 7.73 -5.20
CA TYR A 69 -1.13 6.53 -5.38
C TYR A 69 -0.32 5.36 -5.96
N GLU A 70 0.48 5.61 -7.00
CA GLU A 70 1.25 4.61 -7.75
C GLU A 70 2.52 4.14 -7.03
N SER A 71 3.07 4.96 -6.12
CA SER A 71 4.29 4.63 -5.36
C SER A 71 4.19 3.30 -4.58
N LEU A 72 5.32 2.61 -4.39
CA LEU A 72 5.39 1.41 -3.53
C LEU A 72 5.62 1.79 -2.05
N PRO A 73 5.16 1.00 -1.07
CA PRO A 73 5.55 1.17 0.33
C PRO A 73 7.08 1.20 0.48
N LEU A 74 7.59 2.03 1.38
CA LEU A 74 9.05 2.16 1.57
C LEU A 74 9.67 0.89 2.17
N MET A 75 9.02 0.28 3.17
CA MET A 75 9.54 -0.84 3.94
C MET A 75 8.43 -1.82 4.36
N ASP A 76 8.53 -3.07 3.93
CA ASP A 76 7.68 -4.17 4.45
C ASP A 76 8.28 -4.85 5.69
N THR A 77 9.61 -4.80 5.85
CA THR A 77 10.33 -5.43 6.97
C THR A 77 11.52 -4.60 7.37
N ASP A 78 11.61 -4.28 8.66
CA ASP A 78 12.75 -3.58 9.25
C ASP A 78 13.93 -4.55 9.47
N TYR A 79 14.85 -4.60 8.49
CA TYR A 79 16.05 -5.42 8.62
C TYR A 79 17.05 -4.85 9.64
N TRP A 80 17.05 -3.54 9.89
CA TRP A 80 17.91 -2.95 10.90
C TRP A 80 17.48 -3.39 12.30
N ASN A 81 16.22 -3.21 12.69
CA ASN A 81 15.73 -3.67 13.98
C ASN A 81 15.87 -5.19 14.14
N LYS A 82 15.67 -5.97 13.07
CA LYS A 82 15.87 -7.42 13.06
C LYS A 82 17.32 -7.84 13.30
N TYR A 83 18.30 -7.12 12.74
CA TYR A 83 19.70 -7.58 12.70
C TYR A 83 20.74 -6.68 13.43
N LYS A 84 20.36 -5.51 13.96
CA LYS A 84 21.26 -4.56 14.65
C LYS A 84 22.08 -5.19 15.77
N HIS A 85 21.55 -6.21 16.43
CA HIS A 85 22.24 -6.97 17.47
C HIS A 85 23.57 -7.62 17.01
N TYR A 86 23.73 -7.92 15.72
CA TYR A 86 24.99 -8.42 15.16
C TYR A 86 26.08 -7.34 15.03
N PHE A 87 25.70 -6.07 14.99
CA PHE A 87 26.57 -4.95 14.60
C PHE A 87 26.80 -3.93 15.71
N VAL A 88 25.83 -3.76 16.63
CA VAL A 88 25.85 -2.76 17.72
C VAL A 88 27.13 -2.77 18.57
N ARG A 89 27.75 -3.95 18.78
CA ARG A 89 29.02 -4.06 19.53
C ARG A 89 30.26 -3.55 18.79
N LYS A 90 30.17 -3.31 17.49
CA LYS A 90 31.27 -2.88 16.60
C LYS A 90 31.03 -1.50 15.99
N MET A 91 29.93 -0.86 16.36
CA MET A 91 29.45 0.41 15.82
C MET A 91 29.54 1.46 16.93
N ASP A 92 29.94 2.67 16.57
CA ASP A 92 29.93 3.81 17.48
C ASP A 92 28.48 4.26 17.77
N ALA A 93 28.31 4.98 18.89
CA ALA A 93 26.98 5.44 19.33
C ALA A 93 26.33 6.44 18.36
N THR A 94 27.13 7.21 17.62
CA THR A 94 26.63 8.20 16.66
C THR A 94 26.05 7.51 15.43
N SER A 95 26.78 6.58 14.81
CA SER A 95 26.29 5.78 13.68
C SER A 95 25.09 4.91 14.07
N TYR A 96 25.09 4.32 15.27
CA TYR A 96 23.93 3.57 15.77
C TYR A 96 22.69 4.46 15.88
N THR A 97 22.85 5.67 16.42
CA THR A 97 21.77 6.65 16.54
C THR A 97 21.27 7.11 15.16
N ALA A 98 22.18 7.44 14.25
CA ALA A 98 21.85 7.87 12.90
C ALA A 98 21.09 6.80 12.10
N LEU A 99 21.47 5.51 12.25
CA LEU A 99 20.74 4.41 11.62
C LEU A 99 19.35 4.19 12.23
N ASN A 100 19.16 4.32 13.56
CA ASN A 100 17.81 4.29 14.14
C ASN A 100 16.97 5.45 13.59
N GLN A 101 17.51 6.68 13.58
CA GLN A 101 16.81 7.86 13.09
C GLN A 101 16.43 7.75 11.60
N LEU A 102 17.28 7.15 10.76
CA LEU A 102 16.92 6.85 9.38
C LEU A 102 15.67 5.96 9.29
N TYR A 103 15.67 4.85 10.03
CA TYR A 103 14.56 3.88 9.99
C TYR A 103 13.29 4.45 10.63
N GLU A 104 13.41 5.26 11.69
CA GLU A 104 12.31 6.04 12.27
C GLU A 104 11.71 7.00 11.23
N TYR A 105 12.53 7.80 10.53
CA TYR A 105 12.01 8.76 9.54
C TYR A 105 11.42 8.07 8.32
N VAL A 106 11.99 6.95 7.87
CA VAL A 106 11.40 6.12 6.79
C VAL A 106 10.04 5.57 7.22
N SER A 107 9.91 5.11 8.46
CA SER A 107 8.64 4.63 9.04
C SER A 107 7.59 5.77 9.12
N GLU A 108 7.98 6.95 9.62
CA GLU A 108 7.10 8.13 9.68
C GLU A 108 6.63 8.56 8.27
N ILE A 109 7.53 8.58 7.27
CA ILE A 109 7.21 8.93 5.87
C ILE A 109 6.28 7.89 5.24
N GLN A 110 6.51 6.60 5.50
CA GLN A 110 5.64 5.53 5.03
C GLN A 110 4.24 5.60 5.64
N GLU A 111 4.12 5.95 6.91
CA GLU A 111 2.81 6.16 7.55
C GLU A 111 2.01 7.25 6.82
N GLN A 112 2.65 8.39 6.52
CA GLN A 112 2.01 9.48 5.77
C GLN A 112 1.65 9.07 4.32
N GLN A 113 2.52 8.31 3.66
CA GLN A 113 2.28 7.75 2.32
C GLN A 113 1.07 6.79 2.31
N MET A 114 0.95 5.93 3.32
CA MET A 114 -0.15 4.97 3.45
C MET A 114 -1.46 5.66 3.84
N LEU A 115 -1.40 6.68 4.69
CA LEU A 115 -2.55 7.53 5.04
C LEU A 115 -3.08 8.28 3.81
N MET A 116 -2.20 8.85 2.98
CA MET A 116 -2.56 9.49 1.72
C MET A 116 -3.31 8.52 0.78
N LYS A 117 -2.77 7.31 0.57
CA LYS A 117 -3.42 6.27 -0.23
C LYS A 117 -4.78 5.84 0.35
N ALA A 118 -4.93 5.84 1.67
CA ALA A 118 -6.20 5.53 2.32
C ALA A 118 -7.26 6.60 2.03
N PHE A 119 -6.92 7.89 2.13
CA PHE A 119 -7.81 9.00 1.75
C PHE A 119 -8.24 8.92 0.28
N GLN A 120 -7.32 8.64 -0.64
CA GLN A 120 -7.64 8.49 -2.06
C GLN A 120 -8.60 7.33 -2.34
N LYS A 121 -8.30 6.14 -1.78
CA LYS A 121 -9.18 4.95 -1.88
C LYS A 121 -10.57 5.23 -1.30
N ASN A 122 -10.65 5.93 -0.18
CA ASN A 122 -11.90 6.33 0.44
C ASN A 122 -12.67 7.35 -0.43
N SER A 123 -12.00 8.34 -1.01
CA SER A 123 -12.57 9.31 -1.96
C SER A 123 -13.19 8.61 -3.18
N PHE A 124 -12.50 7.61 -3.75
CA PHE A 124 -13.05 6.79 -4.82
C PHE A 124 -14.30 6.01 -4.38
N GLN A 125 -14.29 5.39 -3.19
CA GLN A 125 -15.46 4.69 -2.64
C GLN A 125 -16.65 5.62 -2.40
N ILE A 126 -16.42 6.82 -1.84
CA ILE A 126 -17.46 7.83 -1.66
C ILE A 126 -18.03 8.27 -3.02
N THR A 127 -17.18 8.52 -4.01
CA THR A 127 -17.59 8.90 -5.37
C THR A 127 -18.48 7.82 -6.00
N GLN A 128 -18.13 6.54 -5.86
CA GLN A 128 -18.96 5.43 -6.33
C GLN A 128 -20.30 5.34 -5.58
N ASN A 129 -20.31 5.53 -4.26
CA ASN A 129 -21.55 5.54 -3.47
C ASN A 129 -22.46 6.72 -3.85
N VAL A 130 -21.90 7.92 -4.09
CA VAL A 130 -22.65 9.09 -4.57
C VAL A 130 -23.21 8.84 -5.97
N LEU A 131 -22.43 8.28 -6.88
CA LEU A 131 -22.90 7.88 -8.22
C LEU A 131 -24.06 6.87 -8.15
N ALA A 132 -23.95 5.84 -7.32
CA ALA A 132 -25.01 4.84 -7.14
C ALA A 132 -26.30 5.47 -6.56
N ASN A 133 -26.18 6.38 -5.59
CA ASN A 133 -27.31 7.11 -5.03
C ASN A 133 -27.99 8.02 -6.08
N ILE A 134 -27.22 8.69 -6.95
CA ILE A 134 -27.75 9.53 -8.03
C ILE A 134 -28.42 8.65 -9.11
N GLU A 135 -27.78 7.57 -9.56
CA GLU A 135 -28.39 6.63 -10.53
C GLU A 135 -29.70 6.01 -9.96
N SER A 136 -29.76 5.72 -8.65
CA SER A 136 -30.99 5.28 -7.97
C SER A 136 -32.09 6.35 -7.99
N GLN A 137 -31.78 7.61 -7.70
CA GLN A 137 -32.75 8.71 -7.78
C GLN A 137 -33.27 8.93 -9.20
N PHE A 138 -32.40 8.82 -10.22
CA PHE A 138 -32.81 8.88 -11.62
C PHE A 138 -33.77 7.75 -12.00
N ILE A 139 -33.48 6.51 -11.61
CA ILE A 139 -34.38 5.37 -11.86
C ILE A 139 -35.78 5.65 -11.26
N VAL A 140 -35.87 6.17 -10.04
CA VAL A 140 -37.16 6.54 -9.42
C VAL A 140 -37.86 7.66 -10.19
N ALA A 141 -37.14 8.73 -10.54
CA ALA A 141 -37.70 9.88 -11.25
C ALA A 141 -38.19 9.50 -12.64
N ASP A 142 -37.43 8.69 -13.38
CA ASP A 142 -37.76 8.25 -14.73
C ASP A 142 -38.87 7.19 -14.73
N LEU A 143 -38.92 6.29 -13.74
CA LEU A 143 -40.06 5.39 -13.54
C LEU A 143 -41.34 6.20 -13.26
N ASN A 144 -41.29 7.22 -12.39
CA ASN A 144 -42.44 8.10 -12.13
C ASN A 144 -42.87 8.89 -13.38
N ASN A 145 -41.95 9.23 -14.29
CA ASN A 145 -42.27 9.90 -15.56
C ASN A 145 -42.80 8.94 -16.64
N ALA A 146 -42.37 7.67 -16.64
CA ALA A 146 -42.83 6.64 -17.56
C ALA A 146 -44.13 5.95 -17.09
N CYS A 147 -44.42 5.97 -15.77
CA CYS A 147 -45.62 5.39 -15.17
C CYS A 147 -46.61 6.48 -14.75
N THR A 148 -47.60 6.78 -15.59
CA THR A 148 -48.76 7.60 -15.19
C THR A 148 -49.69 6.80 -14.25
N GLY A 149 -49.31 6.62 -12.98
CA GLY A 149 -50.20 6.03 -11.97
C GLY A 149 -49.58 5.25 -10.79
N VAL A 150 -48.25 5.09 -10.70
CA VAL A 150 -47.63 4.31 -9.61
C VAL A 150 -47.32 5.18 -8.39
N THR A 151 -47.61 4.70 -7.18
CA THR A 151 -47.37 5.43 -5.93
C THR A 151 -46.00 5.12 -5.32
N ALA A 152 -45.39 6.13 -4.68
CA ALA A 152 -44.04 6.07 -4.12
C ALA A 152 -43.84 4.96 -3.05
N GLN A 153 -44.92 4.50 -2.40
CA GLN A 153 -44.88 3.44 -1.38
C GLN A 153 -44.26 2.13 -1.91
N ASN A 154 -44.67 1.70 -3.10
CA ASN A 154 -44.23 0.42 -3.68
C ASN A 154 -42.75 0.49 -4.10
N ILE A 155 -42.33 1.64 -4.63
CA ILE A 155 -40.96 1.91 -5.06
C ILE A 155 -40.00 1.94 -3.84
N THR A 156 -40.39 2.66 -2.78
CA THR A 156 -39.58 2.78 -1.55
C THR A 156 -39.33 1.43 -0.88
N SER A 157 -40.34 0.55 -0.89
CA SER A 157 -40.25 -0.80 -0.33
C SER A 157 -39.30 -1.73 -1.11
N ALA A 158 -39.17 -1.53 -2.43
CA ALA A 158 -38.24 -2.27 -3.27
C ALA A 158 -36.79 -1.76 -3.12
N MET A 159 -36.60 -0.44 -3.07
CA MET A 159 -35.27 0.17 -2.90
C MET A 159 -34.63 -0.17 -1.55
N GLY A 160 -35.42 -0.30 -0.48
CA GLY A 160 -34.94 -0.69 0.85
C GLY A 160 -34.23 -2.05 0.91
N ASN A 161 -34.39 -2.89 -0.12
CA ASN A 161 -33.78 -4.21 -0.22
C ASN A 161 -32.59 -4.29 -1.20
N MET A 162 -32.16 -3.19 -1.85
CA MET A 162 -31.27 -3.24 -3.03
C MET A 162 -29.86 -2.62 -2.87
N ILE A 163 -29.43 -2.20 -1.68
CA ILE A 163 -28.15 -1.48 -1.49
C ILE A 163 -27.48 -1.94 -0.18
N PRO A 164 -26.16 -2.25 -0.13
CA PRO A 164 -25.20 -2.59 -1.19
C PRO A 164 -24.38 -3.88 -0.83
N GLN A 165 -23.26 -4.31 -1.44
CA GLN A 165 -22.47 -3.98 -2.65
C GLN A 165 -22.23 -5.30 -3.44
N GLY A 166 -21.76 -5.24 -4.69
CA GLY A 166 -21.25 -6.43 -5.42
C GLY A 166 -22.25 -7.11 -6.36
N VAL A 167 -23.09 -6.31 -7.03
CA VAL A 167 -24.27 -6.73 -7.81
C VAL A 167 -23.98 -7.86 -8.80
N SER A 168 -24.73 -8.95 -8.66
CA SER A 168 -24.64 -10.16 -9.46
C SER A 168 -25.60 -10.14 -10.67
N GLU A 169 -25.46 -11.11 -11.57
CA GLU A 169 -26.32 -11.25 -12.74
C GLU A 169 -27.79 -11.56 -12.37
N ALA A 170 -28.02 -12.16 -11.20
CA ALA A 170 -29.36 -12.39 -10.64
C ALA A 170 -30.08 -11.09 -10.25
N ASP A 171 -29.34 -10.11 -9.74
CA ASP A 171 -29.88 -8.81 -9.33
C ASP A 171 -30.29 -8.00 -10.56
N ARG A 172 -29.50 -8.07 -11.65
CA ARG A 172 -29.86 -7.54 -12.97
C ARG A 172 -31.16 -8.14 -13.50
N ASN A 173 -31.34 -9.45 -13.37
CA ASN A 173 -32.56 -10.13 -13.79
C ASN A 173 -33.76 -9.76 -12.90
N THR A 174 -33.54 -9.53 -11.60
CA THR A 174 -34.58 -9.04 -10.67
C THR A 174 -35.00 -7.60 -11.02
N LEU A 175 -34.06 -6.73 -11.35
CA LEU A 175 -34.34 -5.36 -11.82
C LEU A 175 -35.15 -5.37 -13.13
N ASN A 176 -34.76 -6.20 -14.09
CA ASN A 176 -35.52 -6.40 -15.33
C ASN A 176 -36.93 -6.95 -15.05
N ALA A 177 -37.08 -7.91 -14.13
CA ALA A 177 -38.38 -8.46 -13.75
C ALA A 177 -39.29 -7.43 -13.08
N MET A 178 -38.76 -6.56 -12.21
CA MET A 178 -39.51 -5.45 -11.62
C MET A 178 -39.98 -4.45 -12.68
N VAL A 179 -39.11 -4.06 -13.61
CA VAL A 179 -39.49 -3.15 -14.71
C VAL A 179 -40.57 -3.79 -15.60
N GLN A 180 -40.49 -5.09 -15.90
CA GLN A 180 -41.56 -5.79 -16.62
C GLN A 180 -42.86 -5.91 -15.82
N GLN A 181 -42.81 -6.10 -14.50
CA GLN A 181 -43.98 -6.15 -13.64
C GLN A 181 -44.68 -4.78 -13.56
N ILE A 182 -43.91 -3.69 -13.53
CA ILE A 182 -44.39 -2.30 -13.59
C ILE A 182 -45.04 -2.01 -14.95
N ALA A 183 -44.43 -2.46 -16.05
CA ALA A 183 -44.97 -2.35 -17.41
C ALA A 183 -46.28 -3.15 -17.56
N ALA A 184 -46.35 -4.36 -17.02
CA ALA A 184 -47.56 -5.21 -17.06
C ALA A 184 -48.75 -4.60 -16.28
N GLN A 185 -48.48 -3.73 -15.30
CA GLN A 185 -49.51 -3.01 -14.53
C GLN A 185 -49.90 -1.65 -15.12
N ASN A 186 -49.15 -1.13 -16.10
CA ASN A 186 -49.40 0.18 -16.72
C ASN A 186 -49.39 0.09 -18.26
N PRO A 187 -50.56 0.03 -18.92
CA PRO A 187 -50.66 -0.07 -20.39
C PRO A 187 -49.96 1.05 -21.17
N ASN A 188 -49.68 2.19 -20.52
CA ASN A 188 -49.03 3.36 -21.09
C ASN A 188 -47.52 3.46 -20.79
N PHE A 189 -46.90 2.43 -20.19
CA PHE A 189 -45.48 2.47 -19.84
C PHE A 189 -44.57 2.45 -21.07
N ASP A 190 -43.90 3.57 -21.34
CA ASP A 190 -42.94 3.70 -22.43
C ASP A 190 -41.51 3.38 -21.96
N MET A 191 -41.10 2.13 -22.17
CA MET A 191 -39.75 1.63 -21.91
C MET A 191 -38.66 2.41 -22.67
N ASN A 192 -38.94 2.86 -23.90
CA ASN A 192 -37.94 3.57 -24.72
C ASN A 192 -37.73 4.99 -24.17
N ARG A 193 -38.81 5.64 -23.73
CA ARG A 193 -38.73 6.94 -23.03
C ARG A 193 -37.98 6.84 -21.71
N PHE A 194 -38.22 5.79 -20.91
CA PHE A 194 -37.44 5.53 -19.69
C PHE A 194 -35.94 5.44 -19.98
N TRP A 195 -35.52 4.55 -20.90
CA TRP A 195 -34.10 4.38 -21.22
C TRP A 195 -33.48 5.62 -21.89
N SER A 196 -34.26 6.40 -22.64
CA SER A 196 -33.80 7.65 -23.23
C SER A 196 -33.43 8.69 -22.16
N LEU A 197 -34.34 8.92 -21.19
CA LEU A 197 -34.13 9.87 -20.09
C LEU A 197 -32.97 9.42 -19.19
N TYR A 198 -32.98 8.14 -18.77
CA TYR A 198 -31.96 7.60 -17.87
C TYR A 198 -30.55 7.68 -18.47
N ASN A 199 -30.39 7.30 -19.74
CA ASN A 199 -29.08 7.37 -20.41
C ASN A 199 -28.60 8.82 -20.57
N GLN A 200 -29.49 9.77 -20.85
CA GLN A 200 -29.13 11.19 -20.92
C GLN A 200 -28.63 11.72 -19.58
N GLN A 201 -29.37 11.47 -18.49
CA GLN A 201 -29.02 11.90 -17.13
C GLN A 201 -27.71 11.26 -16.65
N ARG A 202 -27.50 9.98 -16.98
CA ARG A 202 -26.28 9.22 -16.69
C ARG A 202 -25.05 9.75 -17.43
N ILE A 203 -25.18 10.13 -18.71
CA ILE A 203 -24.08 10.77 -19.47
C ILE A 203 -23.72 12.12 -18.84
N TRP A 204 -24.71 12.93 -18.49
CA TRP A 204 -24.50 14.25 -17.87
C TRP A 204 -23.81 14.14 -16.50
N THR A 205 -24.27 13.23 -15.64
CA THR A 205 -23.67 12.99 -14.31
C THR A 205 -22.22 12.51 -14.42
N LYS A 206 -21.92 11.58 -15.33
CA LYS A 206 -20.53 11.17 -15.60
C LYS A 206 -19.66 12.34 -16.05
N SER A 207 -20.19 13.22 -16.89
CA SER A 207 -19.47 14.44 -17.32
C SER A 207 -19.17 15.37 -16.14
N ILE A 208 -20.15 15.63 -15.27
CA ILE A 208 -20.00 16.44 -14.06
C ILE A 208 -18.94 15.87 -13.11
N ILE A 209 -19.00 14.57 -12.82
CA ILE A 209 -18.06 13.91 -11.90
C ILE A 209 -16.64 13.89 -12.49
N ASN A 210 -16.49 13.59 -13.78
CA ASN A 210 -15.19 13.60 -14.46
C ASN A 210 -14.59 15.02 -14.59
N GLN A 211 -15.40 16.08 -14.50
CA GLN A 211 -14.95 17.47 -14.42
C GLN A 211 -14.53 17.89 -12.99
N GLY A 212 -14.52 16.98 -12.02
CA GLY A 212 -14.06 17.26 -10.66
C GLY A 212 -15.07 17.97 -9.77
N ALA A 213 -16.37 17.84 -10.05
CA ALA A 213 -17.43 18.47 -9.24
C ALA A 213 -17.48 18.00 -7.77
N LEU A 214 -16.90 16.83 -7.46
CA LEU A 214 -16.61 16.43 -6.08
C LEU A 214 -15.17 16.81 -5.75
N THR A 215 -15.00 17.73 -4.80
CA THR A 215 -13.68 18.14 -4.32
C THR A 215 -13.00 17.00 -3.55
N SER A 216 -11.92 16.44 -4.12
CA SER A 216 -10.98 15.63 -3.34
C SER A 216 -10.26 16.53 -2.35
N TYR A 217 -10.31 16.21 -1.05
CA TYR A 217 -9.59 16.94 -0.01
C TYR A 217 -8.47 16.08 0.59
N THR A 218 -7.25 16.50 0.33
CA THR A 218 -6.04 15.94 0.93
C THR A 218 -5.58 16.83 2.10
N PRO A 219 -5.51 16.32 3.35
CA PRO A 219 -5.11 17.13 4.51
C PRO A 219 -3.70 17.71 4.38
N VAL A 220 -3.56 19.04 4.52
CA VAL A 220 -2.27 19.75 4.42
C VAL A 220 -1.24 19.25 5.45
N GLN A 221 -1.70 18.67 6.56
CA GLN A 221 -0.88 18.05 7.59
C GLN A 221 0.00 16.91 7.05
N ILE A 222 -0.49 16.12 6.08
CA ILE A 222 0.27 15.02 5.44
C ILE A 222 1.51 15.61 4.77
N ARG A 223 1.33 16.68 3.99
CA ARG A 223 2.42 17.41 3.33
C ARG A 223 3.40 18.00 4.34
N ILE A 224 2.92 18.73 5.35
CA ILE A 224 3.78 19.36 6.36
C ILE A 224 4.61 18.31 7.11
N SER A 225 4.03 17.15 7.41
CA SER A 225 4.74 16.03 8.04
C SER A 225 5.82 15.45 7.12
N LEU A 226 5.48 15.18 5.85
CA LEU A 226 6.42 14.70 4.84
C LEU A 226 7.58 15.68 4.61
N GLU A 227 7.30 16.97 4.37
CA GLU A 227 8.32 18.02 4.21
C GLU A 227 9.27 18.07 5.41
N LYS A 228 8.72 17.99 6.63
CA LYS A 228 9.50 17.96 7.88
C LYS A 228 10.41 16.74 7.97
N MET A 229 9.92 15.54 7.63
CA MET A 229 10.73 14.31 7.74
C MET A 229 11.75 14.18 6.61
N LEU A 230 11.40 14.55 5.37
CA LEU A 230 12.35 14.65 4.26
C LEU A 230 13.47 15.65 4.57
N LYS A 231 13.14 16.79 5.19
CA LYS A 231 14.15 17.76 5.64
C LYS A 231 15.06 17.19 6.73
N LYS A 232 14.52 16.53 7.77
CA LYS A 232 15.34 15.85 8.79
C LYS A 232 16.24 14.77 8.16
N TYR A 233 15.69 13.97 7.24
CA TYR A 233 16.43 12.95 6.50
C TYR A 233 17.57 13.54 5.66
N SER A 234 17.35 14.68 4.98
CA SER A 234 18.42 15.36 4.22
C SER A 234 19.58 15.86 5.08
N MET A 235 19.39 15.97 6.40
CA MET A 235 20.43 16.32 7.38
C MET A 235 21.13 15.09 7.99
N LEU A 236 20.65 13.87 7.73
CA LEU A 236 21.31 12.63 8.13
C LEU A 236 22.33 12.22 7.06
N GLU A 237 23.61 12.50 7.32
CA GLU A 237 24.74 12.09 6.46
C GLU A 237 25.04 10.57 6.55
N ILE A 238 24.03 9.70 6.41
CA ILE A 238 24.13 8.23 6.59
C ILE A 238 25.30 7.64 5.82
N SER A 239 25.46 8.02 4.55
CA SER A 239 26.53 7.52 3.67
C SER A 239 27.94 7.89 4.16
N GLY A 240 28.08 8.93 4.97
CA GLY A 240 29.34 9.35 5.61
C GLY A 240 29.63 8.65 6.94
N THR A 241 28.64 8.00 7.57
CA THR A 241 28.82 7.38 8.90
C THR A 241 29.74 6.17 8.87
N GLU A 242 30.61 6.04 9.88
CA GLU A 242 31.51 4.90 10.03
C GLU A 242 30.75 3.57 10.14
N GLY A 243 29.58 3.57 10.80
CA GLY A 243 28.73 2.39 10.93
C GLY A 243 28.13 1.91 9.61
N TYR A 244 27.65 2.81 8.74
CA TYR A 244 27.19 2.43 7.40
C TYR A 244 28.36 1.91 6.54
N GLN A 245 29.54 2.54 6.61
CA GLN A 245 30.73 2.04 5.93
C GLN A 245 31.19 0.67 6.47
N MET A 246 31.05 0.43 7.78
CA MET A 246 31.30 -0.88 8.39
C MET A 246 30.33 -1.94 7.84
N LEU A 247 29.03 -1.63 7.74
CA LEU A 247 28.03 -2.52 7.15
C LEU A 247 28.34 -2.80 5.67
N LYS A 248 28.65 -1.76 4.88
CA LYS A 248 29.01 -1.84 3.45
C LYS A 248 30.32 -2.59 3.18
N LYS A 249 31.28 -2.53 4.11
CA LYS A 249 32.49 -3.36 4.11
C LYS A 249 32.17 -4.82 4.50
N THR A 250 31.23 -5.04 5.41
CA THR A 250 30.84 -6.38 5.86
C THR A 250 30.05 -7.12 4.78
N SER A 251 29.09 -6.48 4.12
CA SER A 251 28.29 -7.09 3.04
C SER A 251 29.13 -7.50 1.81
N LYS A 252 30.25 -6.82 1.56
CA LYS A 252 31.19 -7.12 0.47
C LYS A 252 32.19 -8.24 0.77
N GLN A 253 32.20 -8.81 1.98
CA GLN A 253 33.10 -9.92 2.31
C GLN A 253 32.64 -11.18 1.58
N LYS A 254 33.51 -11.73 0.71
CA LYS A 254 33.31 -13.06 0.14
C LYS A 254 33.71 -14.14 1.15
N PHE A 255 33.06 -15.29 1.03
CA PHE A 255 33.48 -16.55 1.66
C PHE A 255 34.66 -17.16 0.91
#